data_AF-A0A6P3UZ81-F1
#
_entry.id   AF-A0A6P3UZ81-F1
#
_cell.length_a   1.000
_cell.length_b   1.000
_cell.length_c   1.000
_cell.angle_alpha   90.00
_cell.angle_beta   90.00
_cell.angle_gamma   90.00
#
_symmetry.space_group_name_H-M   'P 1'
#
loop_
_entity.id
_entity.type
_entity.pdbx_description
1 polymer ?
#
loop_
_entity_poly.entity_id
_entity_poly.type
_entity_poly.pdbx_seq_one_letter_code
_entity_poly.pdbx_strand_id
1 'polypeptide(L)'
;MDLDIEKIHSILTEANLPSSINDLKNPTEEFIVNLIETFLRRFHIDVNAIDNATIEQRDIMSYCEDSSIIALINLHVVMVQICDRIYLKDLCITDITSPGSKRVRKQAKFLANFILYATNKESDIEDKVIEIQNRAKILHDMVEKKNEILQAINDKALHISKQLSIKEKLIAEIQKLQSKREKNNKKQIELAAKITAAEEEKQKTVELCGTYKAQALKSNKTITELQSEIVKSPEEYQKRLSELEQQLSAKVKERETIQAAFQDKKCLIEQQKNELAFIQELLEKFTEVRDIHDRLKKIKVQEDTIKKQVDTLRTDVSESEKRLVVQKDHDKEDEINELQAQCDERLSPLRNLNTQLLSNKKLCKENLEKAQIQHNEDCLKLKKIQNVIKKLEDETAGLLKNYQDLYNNEISSEKSLWKTWTIE
;
A
#
# COMPACT_ATOMS: atom_id res chain seq x y z
N MET A 1 -52.87 -16.07 14.36
CA MET A 1 -52.27 -16.97 15.37
C MET A 1 -51.04 -16.27 15.92
N ASP A 2 -51.07 -15.82 17.17
CA ASP A 2 -49.87 -15.37 17.87
C ASP A 2 -49.02 -16.62 18.15
N LEU A 3 -47.90 -16.74 17.44
CA LEU A 3 -46.92 -17.79 17.64
C LEU A 3 -46.28 -17.61 19.02
N ASP A 4 -46.12 -18.73 19.72
CA ASP A 4 -45.45 -18.80 21.01
C ASP A 4 -44.00 -18.27 20.89
N ILE A 5 -43.71 -17.22 21.64
CA ILE A 5 -42.42 -16.49 21.59
C ILE A 5 -41.28 -17.42 21.99
N GLU A 6 -41.53 -18.35 22.91
CA GLU A 6 -40.53 -19.31 23.39
C GLU A 6 -40.11 -20.28 22.28
N LYS A 7 -41.05 -20.70 21.44
CA LYS A 7 -40.75 -21.56 20.28
C LYS A 7 -39.90 -20.84 19.24
N ILE A 8 -40.17 -19.56 19.00
CA ILE A 8 -39.38 -18.75 18.06
C ILE A 8 -37.98 -18.55 18.61
N HIS A 9 -37.84 -18.23 19.89
CA HIS A 9 -36.53 -18.12 20.54
C HIS A 9 -35.73 -19.42 20.45
N SER A 10 -36.35 -20.58 20.71
CA SER A 10 -35.69 -21.88 20.58
C SER A 10 -35.17 -22.14 19.17
N ILE A 11 -35.96 -21.83 18.13
CA ILE A 11 -35.57 -22.01 16.72
C ILE A 11 -34.41 -21.08 16.35
N LEU A 12 -34.42 -19.84 16.84
CA LEU A 12 -33.33 -18.88 16.61
C LEU A 12 -32.03 -19.34 17.25
N THR A 13 -32.09 -19.83 18.49
CA THR A 13 -30.93 -20.39 19.20
C THR A 13 -30.37 -21.62 18.48
N GLU A 14 -31.22 -22.53 17.99
CA GLU A 14 -30.80 -23.68 17.20
C GLU A 14 -30.09 -23.27 15.89
N ALA A 15 -30.58 -22.19 15.26
CA ALA A 15 -29.96 -21.59 14.08
C ALA A 15 -28.72 -20.73 14.39
N ASN A 16 -28.26 -20.65 15.65
CA ASN A 16 -27.19 -19.78 16.12
C ASN A 16 -27.41 -18.28 15.80
N LEU A 17 -28.67 -17.82 15.81
CA LEU A 17 -29.03 -16.42 15.63
C LEU A 17 -29.20 -15.73 17.00
N PRO A 18 -28.69 -14.49 17.17
CA PRO A 18 -28.80 -13.76 18.42
C PRO A 18 -30.26 -13.46 18.72
N SER A 19 -30.74 -13.83 19.90
CA SER A 19 -32.07 -13.45 20.37
C SER A 19 -32.21 -13.59 21.89
N SER A 20 -33.02 -12.73 22.49
CA SER A 20 -33.60 -12.95 23.81
C SER A 20 -35.13 -12.86 23.74
N ILE A 21 -35.81 -13.41 24.74
CA ILE A 21 -37.28 -13.30 24.84
C ILE A 21 -37.72 -11.82 24.91
N ASN A 22 -36.91 -10.95 25.51
CA ASN A 22 -37.20 -9.52 25.57
C ASN A 22 -37.08 -8.85 24.19
N ASP A 23 -36.05 -9.18 23.43
CA ASP A 23 -35.84 -8.63 22.08
C ASP A 23 -36.98 -9.04 21.13
N LEU A 24 -37.51 -10.25 21.27
CA LEU A 24 -38.66 -10.71 20.47
C LEU A 24 -40.00 -10.10 20.91
N LYS A 25 -40.10 -9.63 22.16
CA LYS A 25 -41.27 -8.90 22.67
C LYS A 25 -41.22 -7.43 22.25
N ASN A 26 -40.06 -6.79 22.41
CA ASN A 26 -39.81 -5.38 22.16
C ASN A 26 -38.54 -5.23 21.30
N PRO A 27 -38.63 -5.48 19.98
CA PRO A 27 -37.45 -5.41 19.12
C PRO A 27 -36.95 -3.97 19.01
N THR A 28 -35.63 -3.82 19.04
CA THR A 28 -34.92 -2.56 18.79
C THR A 28 -34.25 -2.61 17.42
N GLU A 29 -33.92 -1.45 16.86
CA GLU A 29 -33.16 -1.37 15.60
C GLU A 29 -31.82 -2.12 15.70
N GLU A 30 -31.07 -1.88 16.78
CA GLU A 30 -29.79 -2.54 17.06
C GLU A 30 -29.92 -4.07 17.07
N PHE A 31 -30.98 -4.61 17.68
CA PHE A 31 -31.25 -6.04 17.68
C PHE A 31 -31.48 -6.58 16.26
N ILE A 32 -32.26 -5.87 15.44
CA ILE A 32 -32.57 -6.31 14.07
C ILE A 32 -31.34 -6.25 13.18
N VAL A 33 -30.55 -5.19 13.28
CA VAL A 33 -29.28 -5.06 12.56
C VAL A 33 -28.36 -6.23 12.94
N ASN A 34 -28.16 -6.50 14.23
CA ASN A 34 -27.31 -7.62 14.69
C ASN A 34 -27.83 -9.01 14.23
N LEU A 35 -29.16 -9.21 14.25
CA LEU A 35 -29.78 -10.43 13.75
C LEU A 35 -29.50 -10.62 12.26
N ILE A 36 -29.65 -9.57 11.47
CA ILE A 36 -29.41 -9.57 10.02
C ILE A 36 -27.93 -9.78 9.73
N GLU A 37 -27.04 -9.03 10.37
CA GLU A 37 -25.60 -9.18 10.16
C GLU A 37 -25.12 -10.60 10.50
N THR A 38 -25.60 -11.17 11.60
CA THR A 38 -25.25 -12.55 11.97
C THR A 38 -25.73 -13.54 10.91
N PHE A 39 -26.95 -13.36 10.40
CA PHE A 39 -27.48 -14.17 9.29
C PHE A 39 -26.60 -14.03 8.04
N LEU A 40 -26.22 -12.82 7.64
CA LEU A 40 -25.38 -12.58 6.46
C LEU A 40 -23.99 -13.19 6.61
N ARG A 41 -23.36 -13.03 7.77
CA ARG A 41 -22.04 -13.60 8.08
C ARG A 41 -22.04 -15.13 8.03
N ARG A 42 -23.13 -15.80 8.43
CA ARG A 42 -23.26 -17.27 8.33
C ARG A 42 -23.16 -17.78 6.89
N PHE A 43 -23.55 -16.96 5.91
CA PHE A 43 -23.46 -17.27 4.49
C PHE A 43 -22.25 -16.59 3.81
N HIS A 44 -21.26 -16.17 4.60
CA HIS A 44 -20.02 -15.55 4.11
C HIS A 44 -20.25 -14.28 3.26
N ILE A 45 -21.33 -13.55 3.52
CA ILE A 45 -21.58 -12.25 2.92
C ILE A 45 -20.79 -11.20 3.71
N ASP A 46 -19.98 -10.41 3.02
CA ASP A 46 -19.15 -9.38 3.64
C ASP A 46 -19.99 -8.17 4.07
N VAL A 47 -20.36 -8.15 5.35
CA VAL A 47 -21.11 -7.05 5.96
C VAL A 47 -20.34 -5.72 5.88
N ASN A 48 -19.01 -5.75 6.00
CA ASN A 48 -18.22 -4.51 5.94
C ASN A 48 -18.32 -3.87 4.54
N ALA A 49 -18.48 -4.68 3.49
CA ALA A 49 -18.69 -4.16 2.14
C ALA A 49 -20.07 -3.51 1.98
N ILE A 50 -21.09 -3.98 2.72
CA ILE A 50 -22.45 -3.43 2.73
C ILE A 50 -22.48 -2.09 3.46
N ASP A 51 -21.76 -1.97 4.57
CA ASP A 51 -21.69 -0.76 5.39
C ASP A 51 -21.03 0.42 4.66
N ASN A 52 -20.23 0.12 3.63
CA ASN A 52 -19.54 1.11 2.83
C ASN A 52 -20.36 1.53 1.60
N ALA A 53 -20.29 2.82 1.25
CA ALA A 53 -20.82 3.31 -0.01
C ALA A 53 -20.11 2.65 -1.20
N THR A 54 -20.89 2.20 -2.19
CA THR A 54 -20.39 1.72 -3.50
C THR A 54 -19.70 2.84 -4.27
N ILE A 55 -18.94 2.49 -5.31
CA ILE A 55 -18.24 3.48 -6.15
C ILE A 55 -19.27 4.41 -6.79
N GLU A 56 -20.35 3.85 -7.33
CA GLU A 56 -21.44 4.60 -7.97
C GLU A 56 -22.15 5.52 -6.98
N GLN A 57 -22.35 5.09 -5.73
CA GLN A 57 -22.92 5.95 -4.68
C GLN A 57 -21.98 7.09 -4.30
N ARG A 58 -20.66 6.85 -4.24
CA ARG A 58 -19.65 7.88 -3.94
C ARG A 58 -19.51 8.90 -5.06
N ASP A 59 -19.63 8.46 -6.31
CA ASP A 59 -19.55 9.34 -7.49
C ASP A 59 -20.77 10.29 -7.57
N ILE A 60 -21.92 9.88 -7.04
CA ILE A 60 -23.15 10.68 -7.00
C ILE A 60 -23.24 11.55 -5.73
N MET A 61 -22.65 11.10 -4.61
CA MET A 61 -22.70 11.78 -3.32
C MET A 61 -21.38 12.48 -3.02
N SER A 62 -21.25 13.74 -3.48
CA SER A 62 -20.03 14.57 -3.31
C SER A 62 -19.63 14.83 -1.84
N TYR A 63 -20.56 14.66 -0.88
CA TYR A 63 -20.32 14.87 0.56
C TYR A 63 -20.77 13.65 1.38
N CYS A 64 -19.82 13.00 2.05
CA CYS A 64 -20.01 11.74 2.77
C CYS A 64 -20.38 11.97 4.26
N GLU A 65 -21.36 12.82 4.55
CA GLU A 65 -21.86 13.01 5.93
C GLU A 65 -22.93 11.98 6.33
N ASP A 66 -23.55 11.28 5.35
CA ASP A 66 -24.68 10.35 5.56
C ASP A 66 -24.30 8.86 5.47
N SER A 67 -23.09 8.47 5.90
CA SER A 67 -22.60 7.09 5.79
C SER A 67 -23.51 6.05 6.47
N SER A 68 -24.21 6.42 7.55
CA SER A 68 -25.15 5.53 8.26
C SER A 68 -26.42 5.25 7.48
N ILE A 69 -26.94 6.23 6.72
CA ILE A 69 -28.13 6.07 5.88
C ILE A 69 -27.80 5.17 4.69
N ILE A 70 -26.60 5.34 4.10
CA ILE A 70 -26.14 4.49 2.99
C ILE A 70 -26.00 3.03 3.46
N ALA A 71 -25.36 2.79 4.59
CA ALA A 71 -25.23 1.46 5.18
C ALA A 71 -26.61 0.79 5.37
N LEU A 72 -27.58 1.53 5.91
CA LEU A 72 -28.95 1.04 6.10
C LEU A 72 -29.65 0.72 4.77
N ILE A 73 -29.52 1.57 3.76
CA ILE A 73 -30.12 1.34 2.43
C ILE A 73 -29.49 0.11 1.79
N ASN A 74 -28.17 -0.01 1.82
CA ASN A 74 -27.45 -1.16 1.27
C ASN A 74 -27.86 -2.46 1.97
N LEU A 75 -27.94 -2.43 3.30
CA LEU A 75 -28.39 -3.57 4.10
C LEU A 75 -29.82 -3.98 3.73
N HIS A 76 -30.72 -3.01 3.59
CA HIS A 76 -32.09 -3.23 3.18
C HIS A 76 -32.17 -3.87 1.77
N VAL A 77 -31.43 -3.33 0.80
CA VAL A 77 -31.41 -3.85 -0.58
C VAL A 77 -30.91 -5.29 -0.63
N VAL A 78 -29.80 -5.59 0.05
CA VAL A 78 -29.26 -6.95 0.14
C VAL A 78 -30.30 -7.89 0.76
N MET A 79 -30.91 -7.47 1.86
CA MET A 79 -31.91 -8.30 2.53
C MET A 79 -33.16 -8.51 1.70
N VAL A 80 -33.67 -7.53 0.96
CA VAL A 80 -34.81 -7.71 0.04
C VAL A 80 -34.51 -8.82 -0.97
N GLN A 81 -33.33 -8.77 -1.61
CA GLN A 81 -32.94 -9.77 -2.62
C GLN A 81 -32.85 -11.18 -2.05
N ILE A 82 -32.33 -11.34 -0.84
CA ILE A 82 -32.25 -12.63 -0.15
C ILE A 82 -33.65 -13.09 0.26
N CYS A 83 -34.40 -12.20 0.92
CA CYS A 83 -35.73 -12.46 1.44
C CYS A 83 -36.70 -12.92 0.35
N ASP A 84 -36.66 -12.30 -0.83
CA ASP A 84 -37.46 -12.71 -1.99
C ASP A 84 -37.17 -14.15 -2.42
N ARG A 85 -35.92 -14.61 -2.32
CA ARG A 85 -35.53 -15.99 -2.65
C ARG A 85 -35.92 -17.01 -1.59
N ILE A 86 -36.11 -16.58 -0.34
CA ILE A 86 -36.57 -17.43 0.77
C ILE A 86 -38.07 -17.26 1.07
N TYR A 87 -38.82 -16.74 0.09
CA TYR A 87 -40.27 -16.53 0.16
C TYR A 87 -40.73 -15.56 1.26
N LEU A 88 -39.84 -14.69 1.74
CA LEU A 88 -40.16 -13.58 2.61
C LEU A 88 -40.33 -12.31 1.76
N LYS A 89 -41.57 -12.06 1.32
CA LYS A 89 -41.89 -10.88 0.50
C LYS A 89 -42.16 -9.64 1.35
N ASP A 90 -42.08 -8.49 0.68
CA ASP A 90 -42.47 -7.18 1.18
C ASP A 90 -41.63 -6.66 2.36
N LEU A 91 -40.35 -7.06 2.50
CA LEU A 91 -39.46 -6.48 3.49
C LEU A 91 -39.37 -4.97 3.28
N CYS A 92 -39.58 -4.18 4.33
CA CYS A 92 -39.54 -2.71 4.28
C CYS A 92 -38.37 -2.18 5.11
N ILE A 93 -37.85 -1.00 4.77
CA ILE A 93 -36.80 -0.34 5.59
C ILE A 93 -37.24 -0.10 7.04
N THR A 94 -38.54 0.15 7.26
CA THR A 94 -39.14 0.30 8.59
C THR A 94 -39.09 -0.98 9.43
N ASP A 95 -38.93 -2.15 8.81
CA ASP A 95 -38.75 -3.40 9.55
C ASP A 95 -37.39 -3.45 10.26
N ILE A 96 -36.44 -2.61 9.83
CA ILE A 96 -35.12 -2.44 10.44
C ILE A 96 -35.16 -1.27 11.42
N THR A 97 -35.60 -0.08 10.98
CA THR A 97 -35.53 1.16 11.79
C THR A 97 -36.64 1.32 12.82
N SER A 98 -37.79 0.65 12.64
CA SER A 98 -38.94 0.75 13.54
C SER A 98 -39.67 -0.61 13.64
N PRO A 99 -38.98 -1.63 14.17
CA PRO A 99 -39.44 -3.01 14.07
C PRO A 99 -40.74 -3.29 14.83
N GLY A 100 -41.72 -3.87 14.13
CA GLY A 100 -42.94 -4.37 14.76
C GLY A 100 -42.77 -5.79 15.32
N SER A 101 -43.07 -6.00 16.61
CA SER A 101 -42.82 -7.28 17.30
C SER A 101 -43.45 -8.51 16.62
N LYS A 102 -44.68 -8.42 16.09
CA LYS A 102 -45.31 -9.51 15.33
C LYS A 102 -44.59 -9.81 14.02
N ARG A 103 -44.10 -8.76 13.34
CA ARG A 103 -43.48 -8.85 12.02
C ARG A 103 -42.05 -9.38 12.12
N VAL A 104 -41.27 -8.88 13.07
CA VAL A 104 -39.94 -9.39 13.41
C VAL A 104 -39.98 -10.87 13.77
N ARG A 105 -40.90 -11.28 14.64
CA ARG A 105 -41.03 -12.71 15.01
C ARG A 105 -41.27 -13.61 13.80
N LYS A 106 -42.08 -13.15 12.83
CA LYS A 106 -42.28 -13.86 11.56
C LYS A 106 -40.98 -13.90 10.74
N GLN A 107 -40.34 -12.75 10.54
CA GLN A 107 -39.10 -12.62 9.75
C GLN A 107 -37.96 -13.46 10.32
N ALA A 108 -37.68 -13.32 11.61
CA ALA A 108 -36.65 -14.07 12.31
C ALA A 108 -36.86 -15.59 12.19
N LYS A 109 -38.11 -16.06 12.29
CA LYS A 109 -38.44 -17.48 12.06
C LYS A 109 -38.09 -17.94 10.64
N PHE A 110 -38.39 -17.15 9.62
CA PHE A 110 -38.06 -17.50 8.23
C PHE A 110 -36.54 -17.58 8.02
N LEU A 111 -35.79 -16.60 8.56
CA LEU A 111 -34.33 -16.61 8.50
C LEU A 111 -33.73 -17.84 9.19
N ALA A 112 -34.19 -18.15 10.40
CA ALA A 112 -33.74 -19.32 11.15
C ALA A 112 -34.07 -20.63 10.43
N ASN A 113 -35.30 -20.78 9.93
CA ASN A 113 -35.69 -21.96 9.16
C ASN A 113 -34.84 -22.15 7.91
N PHE A 114 -34.46 -21.05 7.24
CA PHE A 114 -33.57 -21.12 6.09
C PHE A 114 -32.16 -21.56 6.47
N ILE A 115 -31.60 -21.06 7.57
CA ILE A 115 -30.30 -21.54 8.09
C ILE A 115 -30.35 -23.03 8.39
N LEU A 116 -31.38 -23.50 9.09
CA LEU A 116 -31.54 -24.92 9.42
C LEU A 116 -31.67 -25.78 8.16
N TYR A 117 -32.46 -25.32 7.19
CA TYR A 117 -32.55 -25.97 5.88
C TYR A 117 -31.20 -26.03 5.17
N ALA A 118 -30.48 -24.91 5.09
CA ALA A 118 -29.18 -24.83 4.43
C ALA A 118 -28.16 -25.74 5.11
N THR A 119 -28.11 -25.74 6.44
CA THR A 119 -27.20 -26.62 7.22
C THR A 119 -27.53 -28.09 6.97
N ASN A 120 -28.81 -28.47 6.90
CA ASN A 120 -29.20 -29.83 6.54
C ASN A 120 -28.92 -30.17 5.06
N LYS A 121 -28.73 -29.18 4.18
CA LYS A 121 -28.33 -29.36 2.78
C LYS A 121 -26.83 -29.31 2.58
N GLU A 122 -26.07 -28.75 3.51
CA GLU A 122 -24.60 -28.79 3.51
C GLU A 122 -24.09 -30.24 3.59
N SER A 123 -24.74 -31.10 4.37
CA SER A 123 -24.40 -32.53 4.45
C SER A 123 -24.61 -33.27 3.12
N ASP A 124 -25.64 -32.92 2.35
CA ASP A 124 -25.91 -33.50 1.02
C ASP A 124 -24.78 -33.22 0.02
N ILE A 125 -23.94 -32.20 0.27
CA ILE A 125 -22.83 -31.79 -0.62
C ILE A 125 -21.45 -31.97 0.02
N GLU A 126 -21.36 -32.52 1.23
CA GLU A 126 -20.13 -32.63 2.02
C GLU A 126 -19.01 -33.33 1.25
N ASP A 127 -19.31 -34.45 0.58
CA ASP A 127 -18.35 -35.20 -0.23
C ASP A 127 -17.72 -34.34 -1.34
N LYS A 128 -18.52 -33.50 -2.00
CA LYS A 128 -18.04 -32.60 -3.05
C LYS A 128 -17.18 -31.49 -2.49
N VAL A 129 -17.53 -30.97 -1.31
CA VAL A 129 -16.72 -29.96 -0.61
C VAL A 129 -15.36 -30.54 -0.23
N ILE A 130 -15.34 -31.75 0.34
CA ILE A 130 -14.11 -32.48 0.67
C ILE A 130 -13.26 -32.72 -0.59
N GLU A 131 -13.89 -33.11 -1.71
CA GLU A 131 -13.19 -33.28 -2.99
C GLU A 131 -12.52 -31.97 -3.46
N ILE A 132 -13.23 -30.84 -3.39
CA ILE A 132 -12.68 -29.53 -3.76
C ILE A 132 -11.50 -29.16 -2.85
N GLN A 133 -11.64 -29.35 -1.54
CA GLN A 133 -10.58 -29.07 -0.57
C GLN A 133 -9.33 -29.94 -0.82
N ASN A 134 -9.52 -31.23 -1.10
CA ASN A 134 -8.43 -32.14 -1.44
C ASN A 134 -7.72 -31.73 -2.73
N ARG A 135 -8.47 -31.35 -3.76
CA ARG A 135 -7.89 -30.82 -5.01
C ARG A 135 -7.10 -29.53 -4.78
N ALA A 136 -7.62 -28.62 -3.96
CA ALA A 136 -6.94 -27.39 -3.59
C ALA A 136 -5.62 -27.67 -2.84
N LYS A 137 -5.63 -28.64 -1.92
CA LYS A 137 -4.42 -29.07 -1.20
C LYS A 137 -3.38 -29.67 -2.15
N ILE A 138 -3.78 -30.57 -3.04
CA ILE A 138 -2.86 -31.16 -4.04
C ILE A 138 -2.23 -30.06 -4.91
N LEU A 139 -3.03 -29.07 -5.34
CA LEU A 139 -2.53 -27.94 -6.13
C LEU A 139 -1.50 -27.12 -5.33
N HIS A 140 -1.78 -26.85 -4.05
CA HIS A 140 -0.86 -26.14 -3.17
C HIS A 140 0.48 -26.89 -3.03
N ASP A 141 0.42 -28.19 -2.73
CA ASP A 141 1.61 -29.04 -2.61
C ASP A 141 2.43 -29.09 -3.92
N MET A 142 1.76 -29.07 -5.08
CA MET A 142 2.43 -28.99 -6.38
C MET A 142 3.15 -27.66 -6.60
N VAL A 143 2.53 -26.55 -6.20
CA VAL A 143 3.14 -25.21 -6.29
C VAL A 143 4.35 -25.11 -5.36
N GLU A 144 4.24 -25.64 -4.14
CA GLU A 144 5.35 -25.67 -3.19
C GLU A 144 6.54 -26.48 -3.74
N LYS A 145 6.28 -27.72 -4.22
CA LYS A 145 7.31 -28.55 -4.86
C LYS A 145 7.95 -27.87 -6.07
N LYS A 146 7.17 -27.17 -6.90
CA LYS A 146 7.70 -26.41 -8.03
C LYS A 146 8.68 -25.33 -7.53
N ASN A 147 8.34 -24.62 -6.47
CA ASN A 147 9.19 -23.57 -5.91
C ASN A 147 10.50 -24.16 -5.33
N GLU A 148 10.42 -25.28 -4.62
CA GLU A 148 11.60 -26.01 -4.14
C GLU A 148 12.53 -26.43 -5.29
N ILE A 149 11.97 -26.97 -6.38
CA ILE A 149 12.74 -27.37 -7.57
C ILE A 149 13.41 -26.15 -8.21
N LEU A 150 12.70 -25.02 -8.34
CA LEU A 150 13.26 -23.78 -8.88
C LEU A 150 14.42 -23.25 -8.03
N GLN A 151 14.28 -23.31 -6.71
CA GLN A 151 15.35 -22.94 -5.79
C GLN A 151 16.58 -23.86 -5.97
N ALA A 152 16.38 -25.18 -6.03
CA ALA A 152 17.45 -26.13 -6.26
C ALA A 152 18.17 -25.91 -7.61
N ILE A 153 17.44 -25.55 -8.67
CA ILE A 153 18.01 -25.20 -9.97
C ILE A 153 18.89 -23.95 -9.85
N ASN A 154 18.41 -22.91 -9.16
CA ASN A 154 19.16 -21.67 -8.96
C ASN A 154 20.44 -21.91 -8.15
N ASP A 155 20.35 -22.69 -7.07
CA ASP A 155 21.51 -23.02 -6.23
C ASP A 155 22.56 -23.80 -7.04
N LYS A 156 22.12 -24.75 -7.87
CA LYS A 156 23.01 -25.49 -8.78
C LYS A 156 23.66 -24.58 -9.81
N ALA A 157 22.91 -23.65 -10.40
CA ALA A 157 23.43 -22.68 -11.36
C ALA A 157 24.47 -21.76 -10.72
N LEU A 158 24.21 -21.28 -9.50
CA LEU A 158 25.15 -20.46 -8.72
C LEU A 158 26.43 -21.23 -8.41
N HIS A 159 26.32 -22.50 -8.00
CA HIS A 159 27.46 -23.35 -7.75
C HIS A 159 28.31 -23.57 -9.01
N ILE A 160 27.69 -23.86 -10.16
CA ILE A 160 28.39 -24.00 -11.45
C ILE A 160 29.11 -22.71 -11.83
N SER A 161 28.46 -21.55 -11.68
CA SER A 161 29.07 -20.24 -11.95
C SER A 161 30.31 -19.98 -11.08
N LYS A 162 30.25 -20.30 -9.79
CA LYS A 162 31.41 -20.23 -8.88
C LYS A 162 32.54 -21.15 -9.35
N GLN A 163 32.24 -22.39 -9.73
CA GLN A 163 33.24 -23.33 -10.24
C GLN A 163 33.89 -22.85 -11.55
N LEU A 164 33.10 -22.29 -12.47
CA LEU A 164 33.62 -21.72 -13.72
C LEU A 164 34.57 -20.55 -13.44
N SER A 165 34.21 -19.65 -12.52
CA SER A 165 35.10 -18.55 -12.15
C SER A 165 36.44 -19.03 -11.56
N ILE A 166 36.42 -20.08 -10.73
CA ILE A 166 37.64 -20.70 -10.20
C ILE A 166 38.47 -21.31 -11.34
N LYS A 167 37.82 -22.03 -12.27
CA LYS A 167 38.47 -22.62 -13.44
C LYS A 167 39.17 -21.55 -14.30
N GLU A 168 38.51 -20.42 -14.55
CA GLU A 168 39.09 -19.30 -15.31
C GLU A 168 40.34 -18.72 -14.61
N LYS A 169 40.29 -18.54 -13.29
CA LYS A 169 41.45 -18.09 -12.51
C LYS A 169 42.63 -19.06 -12.62
N LEU A 170 42.37 -20.36 -12.51
CA LEU A 170 43.39 -21.40 -12.65
C LEU A 170 43.98 -21.43 -14.06
N ILE A 171 43.17 -21.27 -15.12
CA ILE A 171 43.64 -21.18 -16.50
C ILE A 171 44.59 -19.99 -16.67
N ALA A 172 44.22 -18.82 -16.15
CA ALA A 172 45.07 -17.63 -16.22
C ALA A 172 46.40 -17.81 -15.47
N GLU A 173 46.38 -18.48 -14.31
CA GLU A 173 47.60 -18.79 -13.56
C GLU A 173 48.51 -19.79 -14.29
N ILE A 174 47.93 -20.84 -14.89
CA ILE A 174 48.67 -21.80 -15.73
C ILE A 174 49.36 -21.08 -16.88
N GLN A 175 48.66 -20.19 -17.59
CA GLN A 175 49.25 -19.42 -18.69
C GLN A 175 50.41 -18.52 -18.22
N LYS A 176 50.26 -17.88 -17.04
CA LYS A 176 51.32 -17.06 -16.44
C LYS A 176 52.56 -17.90 -16.10
N LEU A 177 52.36 -19.08 -15.51
CA LEU A 177 53.44 -20.02 -15.18
C LEU A 177 54.13 -20.55 -16.45
N GLN A 178 53.37 -20.88 -17.49
CA GLN A 178 53.91 -21.30 -18.78
C GLN A 178 54.81 -20.22 -19.41
N SER A 179 54.34 -18.97 -19.46
CA SER A 179 55.15 -17.85 -19.96
C SER A 179 56.43 -17.63 -19.14
N LYS A 180 56.35 -17.75 -17.81
CA LYS A 180 57.54 -17.67 -16.94
C LYS A 180 58.52 -18.81 -17.21
N ARG A 181 58.02 -20.03 -17.43
CA ARG A 181 58.84 -21.20 -17.79
C ARG A 181 59.56 -20.98 -19.11
N GLU A 182 58.88 -20.49 -20.14
CA GLU A 182 59.48 -20.17 -21.44
C GLU A 182 60.59 -19.13 -21.32
N LYS A 183 60.36 -18.05 -20.55
CA LYS A 183 61.39 -17.03 -20.28
C LYS A 183 62.60 -17.61 -19.56
N ASN A 184 62.39 -18.47 -18.56
CA ASN A 184 63.48 -19.14 -17.86
C ASN A 184 64.25 -20.09 -18.79
N ASN A 185 63.56 -20.83 -19.66
CA ASN A 185 64.19 -21.73 -20.61
C ASN A 185 65.08 -20.95 -21.60
N LYS A 186 64.62 -19.80 -22.11
CA LYS A 186 65.46 -18.92 -22.95
C LYS A 186 66.74 -18.47 -22.23
N LYS A 187 66.60 -18.01 -20.98
CA LYS A 187 67.77 -17.64 -20.14
C LYS A 187 68.72 -18.81 -19.91
N GLN A 188 68.19 -20.03 -19.74
CA GLN A 188 69.00 -21.22 -19.54
C GLN A 188 69.81 -21.55 -20.80
N ILE A 189 69.20 -21.44 -21.99
CA ILE A 189 69.90 -21.61 -23.28
C ILE A 189 71.00 -20.55 -23.44
N GLU A 190 70.70 -19.27 -23.15
CA GLU A 190 71.70 -18.19 -23.20
C GLU A 190 72.87 -18.43 -22.22
N LEU A 191 72.57 -18.89 -21.01
CA LEU A 191 73.59 -19.20 -20.01
C LEU A 191 74.46 -20.37 -20.44
N ALA A 192 73.85 -21.43 -20.99
CA ALA A 192 74.59 -22.58 -21.52
C ALA A 192 75.56 -22.15 -22.63
N ALA A 193 75.12 -21.29 -23.55
CA ALA A 193 75.98 -20.75 -24.60
C ALA A 193 77.16 -19.95 -24.03
N LYS A 194 76.94 -19.14 -22.98
CA LYS A 194 78.01 -18.41 -22.29
C LYS A 194 79.00 -19.34 -21.58
N ILE A 195 78.50 -20.42 -20.95
CA ILE A 195 79.37 -21.43 -20.31
C ILE A 195 80.23 -22.12 -21.37
N THR A 196 79.66 -22.52 -22.51
CA THR A 196 80.43 -23.12 -23.61
C THR A 196 81.51 -22.18 -24.14
N ALA A 197 81.18 -20.90 -24.35
CA ALA A 197 82.16 -19.90 -24.78
C ALA A 197 83.30 -19.70 -23.76
N ALA A 198 82.97 -19.66 -22.46
CA ALA A 198 83.97 -19.55 -21.41
C ALA A 198 84.86 -20.80 -21.31
N GLU A 199 84.31 -22.00 -21.54
CA GLU A 199 85.08 -23.25 -21.56
C GLU A 199 86.03 -23.30 -22.77
N GLU A 200 85.59 -22.82 -23.94
CA GLU A 200 86.45 -22.65 -25.13
C GLU A 200 87.60 -21.65 -24.87
N GLU A 201 87.32 -20.53 -24.21
CA GLU A 201 88.32 -19.53 -23.85
C GLU A 201 89.32 -20.07 -22.82
N LYS A 202 88.84 -20.83 -21.83
CA LYS A 202 89.67 -21.56 -20.87
C LYS A 202 90.57 -22.56 -21.59
N GLN A 203 90.04 -23.33 -22.55
CA GLN A 203 90.83 -24.29 -23.32
C GLN A 203 91.97 -23.61 -24.08
N LYS A 204 91.68 -22.49 -24.78
CA LYS A 204 92.69 -21.65 -25.43
C LYS A 204 93.76 -21.14 -24.45
N THR A 205 93.34 -20.73 -23.27
CA THR A 205 94.26 -20.24 -22.21
C THR A 205 95.14 -21.36 -21.67
N VAL A 206 94.60 -22.57 -21.50
CA VAL A 206 95.37 -23.75 -21.09
C VAL A 206 96.40 -24.14 -22.15
N GLU A 207 96.03 -24.10 -23.43
CA GLU A 207 96.95 -24.33 -24.55
C GLU A 207 98.10 -23.31 -24.56
N LEU A 208 97.77 -22.01 -24.43
CA LEU A 208 98.74 -20.92 -24.27
C LEU A 208 99.65 -21.15 -23.05
N CYS A 209 99.10 -21.52 -21.90
CA CYS A 209 99.88 -21.84 -20.71
C CYS A 209 100.82 -23.04 -20.96
N GLY A 210 100.36 -24.07 -21.69
CA GLY A 210 101.18 -25.18 -22.15
C GLY A 210 102.36 -24.73 -23.01
N THR A 211 102.13 -23.80 -23.95
CA THR A 211 103.20 -23.22 -24.78
C THR A 211 104.20 -22.40 -23.96
N TYR A 212 103.73 -21.57 -23.04
CA TYR A 212 104.60 -20.80 -22.14
C TYR A 212 105.37 -21.69 -21.19
N LYS A 213 104.79 -22.79 -20.70
CA LYS A 213 105.48 -23.79 -19.87
C LYS A 213 106.58 -24.50 -20.66
N ALA A 214 106.35 -24.84 -21.93
CA ALA A 214 107.37 -25.40 -22.80
C ALA A 214 108.50 -24.41 -23.08
N GLN A 215 108.18 -23.13 -23.28
CA GLN A 215 109.15 -22.06 -23.46
C GLN A 215 109.97 -21.81 -22.18
N ALA A 216 109.31 -21.78 -21.01
CA ALA A 216 109.95 -21.68 -19.70
C ALA A 216 110.87 -22.88 -19.42
N LEU A 217 110.48 -24.11 -19.78
CA LEU A 217 111.35 -25.29 -19.70
C LEU A 217 112.58 -25.18 -20.62
N LYS A 218 112.42 -24.57 -21.79
CA LYS A 218 113.52 -24.30 -22.72
C LYS A 218 114.48 -23.26 -22.15
N SER A 219 113.94 -22.17 -21.59
CA SER A 219 114.70 -21.17 -20.84
C SER A 219 115.38 -21.77 -19.60
N ASN A 220 114.72 -22.70 -18.91
CA ASN A 220 115.26 -23.39 -17.74
C ASN A 220 116.40 -24.36 -18.11
N LYS A 221 116.37 -24.95 -19.32
CA LYS A 221 117.52 -25.71 -19.87
C LYS A 221 118.74 -24.82 -20.13
N THR A 222 118.54 -23.62 -20.69
CA THR A 222 119.61 -22.62 -20.82
C THR A 222 120.08 -22.04 -19.48
N ILE A 223 119.20 -21.94 -18.48
CA ILE A 223 119.57 -21.52 -17.11
C ILE A 223 120.35 -22.62 -16.39
N THR A 224 120.00 -23.90 -16.58
CA THR A 224 120.72 -25.05 -16.00
C THR A 224 122.08 -25.29 -16.65
N GLU A 225 122.28 -24.89 -17.91
CA GLU A 225 123.61 -24.83 -18.54
C GLU A 225 124.49 -23.72 -17.91
N LEU A 226 123.91 -22.55 -17.62
CA LEU A 226 124.61 -21.41 -16.99
C LEU A 226 124.83 -21.56 -15.48
N GLN A 227 124.06 -22.42 -14.79
CA GLN A 227 124.20 -22.71 -13.36
C GLN A 227 125.17 -23.88 -13.07
N SER A 228 125.85 -24.41 -14.09
CA SER A 228 126.92 -25.41 -13.95
C SER A 228 128.31 -24.81 -13.67
N GLU A 229 128.43 -23.49 -13.67
CA GLU A 229 129.61 -22.77 -13.24
C GLU A 229 129.28 -21.95 -11.98
N ILE A 230 130.00 -22.26 -10.90
CA ILE A 230 130.01 -21.60 -9.58
C ILE A 230 129.09 -22.20 -8.51
N VAL A 231 129.74 -22.36 -7.35
CA VAL A 231 129.44 -23.28 -6.25
C VAL A 231 129.12 -22.49 -4.98
N LYS A 232 128.26 -23.10 -4.15
CA LYS A 232 128.03 -22.94 -2.69
C LYS A 232 127.31 -21.69 -2.17
N SER A 233 126.23 -21.91 -1.42
CA SER A 233 126.28 -21.87 0.07
C SER A 233 124.92 -22.23 0.69
N PRO A 234 124.86 -23.03 1.78
CA PRO A 234 123.63 -23.44 2.45
C PRO A 234 123.14 -22.42 3.50
N GLU A 235 122.89 -21.18 3.06
CA GLU A 235 122.27 -20.13 3.90
C GLU A 235 120.90 -19.67 3.34
N GLU A 236 120.60 -19.92 2.05
CA GLU A 236 119.33 -19.55 1.43
C GLU A 236 118.13 -20.34 1.96
N TYR A 237 118.31 -21.59 2.37
CA TYR A 237 117.21 -22.45 2.79
C TYR A 237 116.65 -22.11 4.18
N GLN A 238 117.44 -21.51 5.08
CA GLN A 238 116.94 -21.02 6.38
C GLN A 238 116.18 -19.70 6.24
N LYS A 239 116.63 -18.81 5.33
CA LYS A 239 115.90 -17.59 5.00
C LYS A 239 114.59 -17.90 4.26
N ARG A 240 114.60 -18.90 3.38
CA ARG A 240 113.41 -19.38 2.66
C ARG A 240 112.36 -20.01 3.58
N LEU A 241 112.79 -20.73 4.62
CA LEU A 241 111.89 -21.30 5.64
C LEU A 241 111.23 -20.18 6.47
N SER A 242 112.01 -19.17 6.89
CA SER A 242 111.48 -17.99 7.60
C SER A 242 110.52 -17.16 6.72
N GLU A 243 110.82 -17.01 5.42
CA GLU A 243 109.93 -16.36 4.44
C GLU A 243 108.63 -17.16 4.24
N LEU A 244 108.70 -18.49 4.19
CA LEU A 244 107.51 -19.35 4.04
C LEU A 244 106.64 -19.35 5.31
N GLU A 245 107.23 -19.32 6.50
CA GLU A 245 106.51 -19.19 7.77
C GLU A 245 105.84 -17.81 7.89
N GLN A 246 106.51 -16.74 7.45
CA GLN A 246 105.88 -15.41 7.33
C GLN A 246 104.75 -15.38 6.29
N GLN A 247 104.90 -16.05 5.15
CA GLN A 247 103.84 -16.15 4.15
C GLN A 247 102.65 -16.97 4.65
N LEU A 248 102.90 -18.05 5.41
CA LEU A 248 101.84 -18.85 6.02
C LEU A 248 101.08 -18.02 7.06
N SER A 249 101.80 -17.30 7.94
CA SER A 249 101.24 -16.34 8.90
C SER A 249 100.39 -15.26 8.22
N ALA A 250 100.88 -14.67 7.11
CA ALA A 250 100.15 -13.68 6.34
C ALA A 250 98.89 -14.25 5.70
N LYS A 251 98.96 -15.47 5.14
CA LYS A 251 97.81 -16.17 4.53
C LYS A 251 96.76 -16.59 5.56
N VAL A 252 97.16 -16.94 6.78
CA VAL A 252 96.23 -17.23 7.88
C VAL A 252 95.50 -15.95 8.30
N LYS A 253 96.19 -14.82 8.46
CA LYS A 253 95.54 -13.52 8.73
C LYS A 253 94.62 -13.05 7.58
N GLU A 254 95.01 -13.30 6.34
CA GLU A 254 94.17 -13.03 5.16
C GLU A 254 92.90 -13.89 5.18
N ARG A 255 93.00 -15.16 5.58
CA ARG A 255 91.84 -16.04 5.75
C ARG A 255 90.92 -15.57 6.88
N GLU A 256 91.47 -15.14 8.02
CA GLU A 256 90.69 -14.62 9.14
C GLU A 256 89.94 -13.34 8.78
N THR A 257 90.58 -12.42 8.03
CA THR A 257 89.93 -11.19 7.53
C THR A 257 88.84 -11.48 6.50
N ILE A 258 89.05 -12.43 5.58
CA ILE A 258 88.02 -12.88 4.65
C ILE A 258 86.84 -13.52 5.41
N GLN A 259 87.11 -14.31 6.44
CA GLN A 259 86.07 -14.97 7.22
C GLN A 259 85.26 -13.98 8.08
N ALA A 260 85.90 -12.96 8.64
CA ALA A 260 85.21 -11.85 9.30
C ALA A 260 84.31 -11.09 8.30
N ALA A 261 84.82 -10.74 7.11
CA ALA A 261 84.03 -10.09 6.08
C ALA A 261 82.85 -10.95 5.58
N PHE A 262 82.99 -12.28 5.59
CA PHE A 262 81.90 -13.20 5.25
C PHE A 262 80.81 -13.22 6.34
N GLN A 263 81.19 -13.19 7.61
CA GLN A 263 80.22 -13.08 8.71
C GLN A 263 79.50 -11.74 8.71
N ASP A 264 80.19 -10.63 8.45
CA ASP A 264 79.57 -9.31 8.32
C ASP A 264 78.55 -9.29 7.18
N LYS A 265 78.92 -9.80 5.99
CA LYS A 265 77.97 -9.93 4.87
C LYS A 265 76.77 -10.80 5.22
N LYS A 266 76.96 -11.89 5.97
CA LYS A 266 75.87 -12.76 6.41
C LYS A 266 74.91 -12.01 7.34
N CYS A 267 75.43 -11.20 8.27
CA CYS A 267 74.63 -10.36 9.15
C CYS A 267 73.84 -9.31 8.36
N LEU A 268 74.48 -8.70 7.36
CA LEU A 268 73.88 -7.69 6.48
C LEU A 268 72.75 -8.26 5.61
N ILE A 269 72.90 -9.48 5.09
CA ILE A 269 71.84 -10.20 4.36
C ILE A 269 70.63 -10.46 5.27
N GLU A 270 70.86 -10.80 6.53
CA GLU A 270 69.77 -11.08 7.46
C GLU A 270 69.01 -9.81 7.86
N GLN A 271 69.73 -8.68 8.02
CA GLN A 271 69.11 -7.37 8.17
C GLN A 271 68.25 -6.99 6.95
N GLN A 272 68.78 -7.18 5.73
CA GLN A 272 68.03 -6.90 4.51
C GLN A 272 66.78 -7.76 4.36
N LYS A 273 66.81 -9.05 4.76
CA LYS A 273 65.60 -9.90 4.76
C LYS A 273 64.53 -9.36 5.70
N ASN A 274 64.90 -8.90 6.89
CA ASN A 274 63.95 -8.35 7.85
C ASN A 274 63.31 -7.05 7.32
N GLU A 275 64.09 -6.17 6.68
CA GLU A 275 63.55 -4.99 6.00
C GLU A 275 62.60 -5.37 4.85
N LEU A 276 62.94 -6.40 4.07
CA LEU A 276 62.11 -6.87 2.96
C LEU A 276 60.77 -7.46 3.43
N ALA A 277 60.80 -8.21 4.54
CA ALA A 277 59.59 -8.74 5.18
C ALA A 277 58.68 -7.60 5.68
N PHE A 278 59.26 -6.58 6.30
CA PHE A 278 58.53 -5.39 6.73
C PHE A 278 57.90 -4.62 5.55
N ILE A 279 58.64 -4.45 4.45
CA ILE A 279 58.13 -3.82 3.21
C ILE A 279 56.96 -4.64 2.63
N GLN A 280 57.04 -5.97 2.66
CA GLN A 280 55.94 -6.85 2.23
C GLN A 280 54.68 -6.68 3.10
N GLU A 281 54.83 -6.61 4.41
CA GLU A 281 53.70 -6.36 5.33
C GLU A 281 53.04 -5.00 5.08
N LEU A 282 53.85 -3.96 4.81
CA LEU A 282 53.36 -2.64 4.41
C LEU A 282 52.60 -2.67 3.09
N LEU A 283 53.12 -3.38 2.08
CA LEU A 283 52.45 -3.54 0.79
C LEU A 283 51.08 -4.21 0.93
N GLU A 284 50.96 -5.21 1.80
CA GLU A 284 49.69 -5.89 2.06
C GLU A 284 48.66 -4.93 2.67
N LYS A 285 49.06 -4.11 3.65
CA LYS A 285 48.21 -3.03 4.20
C LYS A 285 47.80 -2.00 3.16
N PHE A 286 48.68 -1.61 2.23
CA PHE A 286 48.32 -0.71 1.12
C PHE A 286 47.32 -1.35 0.14
N THR A 287 47.33 -2.68 0.01
CA THR A 287 46.40 -3.43 -0.82
C THR A 287 44.97 -3.32 -0.24
N GLU A 288 44.83 -3.46 1.08
CA GLU A 288 43.55 -3.28 1.78
C GLU A 288 43.01 -1.84 1.64
N VAL A 289 43.88 -0.84 1.78
CA VAL A 289 43.50 0.58 1.62
C VAL A 289 42.96 0.85 0.21
N ARG A 290 43.60 0.29 -0.82
CA ARG A 290 43.12 0.40 -2.21
C ARG A 290 41.75 -0.26 -2.38
N ASP A 291 41.54 -1.45 -1.82
CA ASP A 291 40.26 -2.16 -1.93
C ASP A 291 39.13 -1.39 -1.22
N ILE A 292 39.42 -0.76 -0.08
CA ILE A 292 38.49 0.14 0.62
C ILE A 292 38.19 1.38 -0.24
N HIS A 293 39.20 1.99 -0.86
CA HIS A 293 39.04 3.14 -1.74
C HIS A 293 38.13 2.82 -2.94
N ASP A 294 38.34 1.67 -3.59
CA ASP A 294 37.51 1.22 -4.72
C ASP A 294 36.05 0.97 -4.31
N ARG A 295 35.82 0.45 -3.09
CA ARG A 295 34.47 0.31 -2.52
C ARG A 295 33.82 1.68 -2.28
N LEU A 296 34.54 2.62 -1.68
CA LEU A 296 34.07 4.00 -1.45
C LEU A 296 33.68 4.69 -2.76
N LYS A 297 34.49 4.50 -3.82
CA LYS A 297 34.19 5.06 -5.15
C LYS A 297 32.88 4.51 -5.72
N LYS A 298 32.61 3.21 -5.55
CA LYS A 298 31.33 2.59 -5.96
C LYS A 298 30.15 3.13 -5.17
N ILE A 299 30.29 3.26 -3.85
CA ILE A 299 29.25 3.81 -2.97
C ILE A 299 28.91 5.25 -3.37
N LYS A 300 29.92 6.08 -3.67
CA LYS A 300 29.70 7.47 -4.11
C LYS A 300 28.90 7.57 -5.42
N VAL A 301 29.16 6.68 -6.39
CA VAL A 301 28.37 6.62 -7.63
C VAL A 301 26.91 6.21 -7.35
N GLN A 302 26.69 5.29 -6.41
CA GLN A 302 25.35 4.91 -5.99
C GLN A 302 24.61 6.06 -5.27
N GLU A 303 25.30 6.78 -4.39
CA GLU A 303 24.77 7.97 -3.71
C GLU A 303 24.30 9.04 -4.71
N ASP A 304 25.13 9.37 -5.71
CA ASP A 304 24.78 10.33 -6.76
C ASP A 304 23.57 9.87 -7.60
N THR A 305 23.43 8.56 -7.82
CA THR A 305 22.30 7.97 -8.54
C THR A 305 21.00 8.08 -7.73
N ILE A 306 21.04 7.74 -6.44
CA ILE A 306 19.91 7.86 -5.54
C ILE A 306 19.48 9.32 -5.41
N LYS A 307 20.43 10.25 -5.30
CA LYS A 307 20.13 11.68 -5.22
C LYS A 307 19.36 12.19 -6.43
N LYS A 308 19.74 11.79 -7.65
CA LYS A 308 19.00 12.11 -8.88
C LYS A 308 17.59 11.52 -8.87
N GLN A 309 17.41 10.29 -8.38
CA GLN A 309 16.08 9.68 -8.27
C GLN A 309 15.18 10.44 -7.29
N VAL A 310 15.73 10.86 -6.13
CA VAL A 310 15.02 11.67 -5.15
C VAL A 310 14.61 13.02 -5.74
N ASP A 311 15.50 13.70 -6.46
CA ASP A 311 15.20 14.99 -7.09
C ASP A 311 14.12 14.84 -8.18
N THR A 312 14.11 13.73 -8.92
CA THR A 312 13.07 13.41 -9.92
C THR A 312 11.72 13.23 -9.24
N LEU A 313 11.65 12.37 -8.21
CA LEU A 313 10.42 12.14 -7.45
C LEU A 313 9.88 13.42 -6.81
N ARG A 314 10.77 14.28 -6.31
CA ARG A 314 10.36 15.57 -5.73
C ARG A 314 9.73 16.50 -6.77
N THR A 315 10.22 16.45 -7.99
CA THR A 315 9.65 17.20 -9.12
C THR A 315 8.28 16.66 -9.49
N ASP A 316 8.12 15.33 -9.57
CA ASP A 316 6.85 14.67 -9.88
C ASP A 316 5.76 14.95 -8.82
N VAL A 317 6.15 14.97 -7.54
CA VAL A 317 5.25 15.34 -6.43
C VAL A 317 4.78 16.78 -6.58
N SER A 318 5.70 17.73 -6.83
CA SER A 318 5.33 19.13 -7.00
C SER A 318 4.43 19.36 -8.22
N GLU A 319 4.64 18.64 -9.32
CA GLU A 319 3.76 18.71 -10.48
C GLU A 319 2.37 18.14 -10.19
N SER A 320 2.31 17.03 -9.44
CA SER A 320 1.05 16.41 -9.04
C SER A 320 0.25 17.29 -8.07
N GLU A 321 0.91 17.96 -7.12
CA GLU A 321 0.29 18.96 -6.25
C GLU A 321 -0.29 20.14 -7.04
N LYS A 322 0.44 20.65 -8.05
CA LYS A 322 -0.07 21.71 -8.93
C LYS A 322 -1.30 21.26 -9.72
N ARG A 323 -1.30 20.04 -10.26
CA ARG A 323 -2.48 19.47 -10.95
C ARG A 323 -3.69 19.38 -10.02
N LEU A 324 -3.48 18.94 -8.77
CA LEU A 324 -4.51 18.85 -7.75
C LEU A 324 -5.13 20.20 -7.38
N VAL A 325 -4.33 21.26 -7.31
CA VAL A 325 -4.82 22.63 -7.05
C VAL A 325 -5.66 23.13 -8.22
N VAL A 326 -5.18 22.98 -9.46
CA VAL A 326 -5.93 23.40 -10.66
C VAL A 326 -7.27 22.65 -10.77
N GLN A 327 -7.28 21.35 -10.46
CA GLN A 327 -8.49 20.54 -10.50
C GLN A 327 -9.49 20.94 -9.40
N LYS A 328 -9.01 21.21 -8.17
CA LYS A 328 -9.85 21.70 -7.07
C LYS A 328 -10.49 23.06 -7.35
N ASP A 329 -9.80 23.93 -8.08
CA ASP A 329 -10.34 25.26 -8.41
C ASP A 329 -11.35 25.17 -9.56
N HIS A 330 -11.13 24.30 -10.54
CA HIS A 330 -12.06 24.07 -11.66
C HIS A 330 -13.35 23.36 -11.22
N ASP A 331 -13.24 22.30 -10.41
CA ASP A 331 -14.40 21.50 -9.98
C ASP A 331 -15.33 22.33 -9.08
N LYS A 332 -14.79 23.22 -8.24
CA LYS A 332 -15.60 24.09 -7.37
C LYS A 332 -16.39 25.13 -8.15
N GLU A 333 -15.82 25.72 -9.19
CA GLU A 333 -16.49 26.78 -9.94
C GLU A 333 -17.62 26.21 -10.82
N ASP A 334 -17.42 25.03 -11.40
CA ASP A 334 -18.45 24.35 -12.19
C ASP A 334 -19.57 23.77 -11.31
N GLU A 335 -19.23 23.15 -10.17
CA GLU A 335 -20.22 22.57 -9.25
C GLU A 335 -21.10 23.65 -8.60
N ILE A 336 -20.52 24.83 -8.27
CA ILE A 336 -21.29 25.99 -7.79
C ILE A 336 -22.26 26.50 -8.87
N ASN A 337 -21.79 26.65 -10.11
CA ASN A 337 -22.62 27.14 -11.21
C ASN A 337 -23.77 26.19 -11.56
N GLU A 338 -23.52 24.87 -11.53
CA GLU A 338 -24.54 23.85 -11.79
C GLU A 338 -25.58 23.76 -10.66
N LEU A 339 -25.14 23.79 -9.40
CA LEU A 339 -26.05 23.82 -8.26
C LEU A 339 -26.93 25.07 -8.27
N GLN A 340 -26.37 26.22 -8.66
CA GLN A 340 -27.10 27.49 -8.73
C GLN A 340 -28.15 27.46 -9.84
N ALA A 341 -27.83 26.87 -11.00
CA ALA A 341 -28.79 26.66 -12.09
C ALA A 341 -29.93 25.72 -11.68
N GLN A 342 -29.63 24.59 -11.02
CA GLN A 342 -30.66 23.66 -10.53
C GLN A 342 -31.56 24.28 -9.46
N CYS A 343 -30.99 25.10 -8.57
CA CYS A 343 -31.76 25.83 -7.57
C CYS A 343 -32.73 26.82 -8.21
N ASP A 344 -32.28 27.58 -9.21
CA ASP A 344 -33.15 28.53 -9.91
C ASP A 344 -34.24 27.82 -10.76
N GLU A 345 -33.92 26.68 -11.37
CA GLU A 345 -34.92 25.87 -12.10
C GLU A 345 -36.03 25.36 -11.17
N ARG A 346 -35.68 24.88 -9.96
CA ARG A 346 -36.67 24.41 -8.98
C ARG A 346 -37.46 25.53 -8.31
N LEU A 347 -36.81 26.67 -8.04
CA LEU A 347 -37.44 27.78 -7.32
C LEU A 347 -38.30 28.68 -8.21
N SER A 348 -38.00 28.79 -9.51
CA SER A 348 -38.74 29.64 -10.45
C SER A 348 -40.25 29.29 -10.53
N PRO A 349 -40.66 28.01 -10.69
CA PRO A 349 -42.08 27.63 -10.67
C PRO A 349 -42.78 27.96 -9.36
N LEU A 350 -42.09 27.77 -8.22
CA LEU A 350 -42.63 28.06 -6.89
C LEU A 350 -42.83 29.57 -6.67
N ARG A 351 -41.88 30.41 -7.12
CA ARG A 351 -41.99 31.87 -7.09
C ARG A 351 -43.17 32.36 -7.95
N ASN A 352 -43.35 31.76 -9.13
CA ASN A 352 -44.48 32.06 -10.00
C ASN A 352 -45.82 31.64 -9.39
N LEU A 353 -45.91 30.43 -8.83
CA LEU A 353 -47.11 29.93 -8.15
C LEU A 353 -47.47 30.81 -6.94
N ASN A 354 -46.49 31.20 -6.13
CA ASN A 354 -46.71 32.08 -4.99
C ASN A 354 -47.28 33.45 -5.43
N THR A 355 -46.76 34.01 -6.51
CA THR A 355 -47.26 35.27 -7.09
C THR A 355 -48.72 35.14 -7.54
N GLN A 356 -49.06 34.01 -8.18
CA GLN A 356 -50.43 33.71 -8.60
C GLN A 356 -51.37 33.53 -7.41
N LEU A 357 -50.95 32.81 -6.37
CA LEU A 357 -51.74 32.62 -5.14
C LEU A 357 -51.98 33.93 -4.40
N LEU A 358 -50.99 34.84 -4.35
CA LEU A 358 -51.15 36.16 -3.77
C LEU A 358 -52.16 37.01 -4.56
N SER A 359 -52.14 36.94 -5.89
CA SER A 359 -53.14 37.59 -6.74
C SER A 359 -54.54 37.04 -6.50
N ASN A 360 -54.70 35.71 -6.46
CA ASN A 360 -55.97 35.05 -6.16
C ASN A 360 -56.50 35.41 -4.77
N LYS A 361 -55.63 35.45 -3.76
CA LYS A 361 -55.98 35.88 -2.41
C LYS A 361 -56.53 37.30 -2.39
N LYS A 362 -55.92 38.22 -3.15
CA LYS A 362 -56.40 39.59 -3.29
C LYS A 362 -57.79 39.64 -3.93
N LEU A 363 -57.99 38.92 -5.03
CA LEU A 363 -59.28 38.84 -5.72
C LEU A 363 -60.40 38.27 -4.83
N CYS A 364 -60.12 37.17 -4.10
CA CYS A 364 -61.09 36.60 -3.16
C CYS A 364 -61.45 37.58 -2.03
N LYS A 365 -60.48 38.35 -1.54
CA LYS A 365 -60.73 39.37 -0.51
C LYS A 365 -61.65 40.47 -1.01
N GLU A 366 -61.42 40.96 -2.23
CA GLU A 366 -62.28 41.97 -2.88
C GLU A 366 -63.70 41.45 -3.13
N ASN A 367 -63.84 40.18 -3.54
CA ASN A 367 -65.15 39.55 -3.73
C ASN A 367 -65.91 39.38 -2.42
N LEU A 368 -65.22 38.99 -1.34
CA LEU A 368 -65.82 38.87 0.00
C LEU A 368 -66.33 40.23 0.49
N GLU A 369 -65.54 41.28 0.30
CA GLU A 369 -65.92 42.65 0.71
C GLU A 369 -67.16 43.13 -0.06
N LYS A 370 -67.23 42.88 -1.37
CA LYS A 370 -68.44 43.18 -2.18
C LYS A 370 -69.66 42.41 -1.70
N ALA A 371 -69.52 41.12 -1.43
CA ALA A 371 -70.61 40.29 -0.93
C ALA A 371 -71.11 40.77 0.44
N GLN A 372 -70.20 41.22 1.31
CA GLN A 372 -70.53 41.76 2.62
C GLN A 372 -71.28 43.10 2.54
N ILE A 373 -70.87 43.99 1.63
CA ILE A 373 -71.58 45.24 1.34
C ILE A 373 -73.00 44.92 0.85
N GLN A 374 -73.14 44.01 -0.12
CA GLN A 374 -74.43 43.61 -0.68
C GLN A 374 -75.37 43.04 0.41
N HIS A 375 -74.86 42.13 1.24
CA HIS A 375 -75.62 41.56 2.35
C HIS A 375 -76.11 42.64 3.33
N ASN A 376 -75.26 43.62 3.65
CA ASN A 376 -75.63 44.73 4.53
C ASN A 376 -76.73 45.61 3.92
N GLU A 377 -76.66 45.90 2.62
CA GLU A 377 -77.70 46.63 1.90
C GLU A 377 -79.03 45.88 1.91
N ASP A 378 -79.01 44.57 1.68
CA ASP A 378 -80.21 43.75 1.65
C ASP A 378 -80.85 43.62 3.06
N CYS A 379 -80.03 43.52 4.12
CA CYS A 379 -80.49 43.63 5.50
C CYS A 379 -81.17 44.98 5.78
N LEU A 380 -80.63 46.09 5.28
CA LEU A 380 -81.25 47.41 5.43
C LEU A 380 -82.59 47.51 4.69
N LYS A 381 -82.67 46.98 3.46
CA LYS A 381 -83.93 46.91 2.69
C LYS A 381 -84.97 46.07 3.43
N LEU A 382 -84.58 44.90 3.95
CA LEU A 382 -85.47 44.02 4.71
C LEU A 382 -86.01 44.72 5.96
N LYS A 383 -85.16 45.44 6.70
CA LYS A 383 -85.59 46.22 7.88
C LYS A 383 -86.55 47.35 7.51
N LYS A 384 -86.37 48.01 6.36
CA LYS A 384 -87.32 49.01 5.85
C LYS A 384 -88.67 48.39 5.54
N ILE A 385 -88.70 47.25 4.85
CA ILE A 385 -89.94 46.53 4.53
C ILE A 385 -90.66 46.11 5.81
N GLN A 386 -89.94 45.54 6.78
CA GLN A 386 -90.51 45.16 8.08
C GLN A 386 -91.14 46.35 8.81
N ASN A 387 -90.50 47.52 8.80
CA ASN A 387 -91.07 48.73 9.39
C ASN A 387 -92.35 49.20 8.66
N VAL A 388 -92.39 49.08 7.33
CA VAL A 388 -93.60 49.41 6.54
C VAL A 388 -94.73 48.44 6.85
N ILE A 389 -94.45 47.14 6.90
CA ILE A 389 -95.43 46.11 7.29
C ILE A 389 -96.00 46.43 8.66
N LYS A 390 -95.14 46.66 9.66
CA LYS A 390 -95.58 46.99 11.01
C LYS A 390 -96.47 48.24 11.06
N LYS A 391 -96.13 49.28 10.29
CA LYS A 391 -96.95 50.49 10.21
C LYS A 391 -98.33 50.20 9.60
N LEU A 392 -98.40 49.40 8.54
CA LEU A 392 -99.66 48.98 7.93
C LEU A 392 -100.48 48.09 8.87
N GLU A 393 -99.84 47.20 9.61
CA GLU A 393 -100.48 46.38 10.66
C GLU A 393 -101.10 47.28 11.75
N ASP A 394 -100.36 48.27 12.23
CA ASP A 394 -100.84 49.25 13.24
C ASP A 394 -102.00 50.10 12.69
N GLU A 395 -101.91 50.58 11.44
CA GLU A 395 -102.98 51.33 10.76
C GLU A 395 -104.23 50.46 10.55
N THR A 396 -104.06 49.20 10.14
CA THR A 396 -105.16 48.25 9.94
C THR A 396 -105.83 47.89 11.26
N ALA A 397 -105.05 47.66 12.33
CA ALA A 397 -105.56 47.44 13.67
C ALA A 397 -106.37 48.64 14.18
N GLY A 398 -105.88 49.87 13.93
CA GLY A 398 -106.60 51.10 14.22
C GLY A 398 -107.91 51.23 13.45
N LEU A 399 -107.91 50.92 12.16
CA LEU A 399 -109.11 50.93 11.31
C LEU A 399 -110.16 49.91 11.78
N LEU A 400 -109.73 48.67 12.06
CA LEU A 400 -110.59 47.62 12.59
C LEU A 400 -111.23 48.05 13.91
N LYS A 401 -110.45 48.68 14.80
CA LYS A 401 -110.97 49.22 16.06
C LYS A 401 -112.01 50.31 15.83
N ASN A 402 -111.77 51.26 14.91
CA ASN A 402 -112.75 52.29 14.57
C ASN A 402 -114.06 51.69 14.02
N TYR A 403 -113.99 50.68 13.16
CA TYR A 403 -115.18 49.99 12.67
C TYR A 403 -115.91 49.23 13.78
N GLN A 404 -115.17 48.59 14.68
CA GLN A 404 -115.74 47.94 15.85
C GLN A 404 -116.45 48.95 16.77
N ASP A 405 -115.86 50.12 16.99
CA ASP A 405 -116.43 51.19 17.81
C ASP A 405 -117.68 51.81 17.16
N LEU A 406 -117.66 52.02 15.83
CA LEU A 406 -118.84 52.45 15.05
C LEU A 406 -119.98 51.44 15.16
N TYR A 407 -119.69 50.15 14.92
CA TYR A 407 -120.66 49.07 15.05
C TYR A 407 -121.24 49.01 16.46
N ASN A 408 -120.39 49.09 17.49
CA ASN A 408 -120.83 49.10 18.89
C ASN A 408 -121.70 50.32 19.22
N ASN A 409 -121.37 51.50 18.69
CA ASN A 409 -122.17 52.72 18.84
C ASN A 409 -123.51 52.62 18.12
N GLU A 410 -123.55 52.05 16.92
CA GLU A 410 -124.78 51.82 16.16
C GLU A 410 -125.71 50.84 16.88
N ILE A 411 -125.18 49.70 17.34
CA ILE A 411 -125.88 48.73 18.20
C ILE A 411 -126.40 49.40 19.49
N SER A 412 -125.61 50.27 20.11
CA SER A 412 -126.02 50.97 21.34
C SER A 412 -127.12 52.00 21.08
N SER A 413 -127.04 52.70 19.95
CA SER A 413 -128.05 53.66 19.49
C SER A 413 -129.36 52.95 19.16
N GLU A 414 -129.29 51.82 18.46
CA GLU A 414 -130.43 50.96 18.17
C GLU A 414 -131.07 50.43 19.48
N LYS A 415 -130.27 49.91 20.42
CA LYS A 415 -130.78 49.52 21.76
C LYS A 415 -131.47 50.67 22.51
N SER A 416 -131.01 51.91 22.35
CA SER A 416 -131.64 53.08 22.96
C SER A 416 -132.99 53.43 22.30
N LEU A 417 -133.09 53.29 20.96
CA LEU A 417 -134.36 53.43 20.23
C LEU A 417 -135.38 52.36 20.65
N TRP A 418 -134.94 51.10 20.76
CA TRP A 418 -135.80 49.99 21.21
C TRP A 418 -136.31 50.18 22.65
N LYS A 419 -135.48 50.73 23.56
CA LYS A 419 -135.92 51.10 24.93
C LYS A 419 -136.93 52.24 24.96
N THR A 420 -136.91 53.12 23.97
CA THR A 420 -137.86 54.24 23.87
C THR A 420 -139.23 53.77 23.34
N TRP A 421 -139.26 52.64 22.63
CA TRP A 421 -140.49 52.01 22.10
C TRP A 421 -141.14 50.99 23.05
N THR A 422 -140.52 50.68 24.19
CA THR A 422 -141.04 49.72 25.18
C THR A 422 -141.63 50.38 26.44
N ILE A 423 -141.95 51.67 26.38
CA ILE A 423 -142.78 52.36 27.38
C ILE A 423 -144.07 52.82 26.68
N GLU A 424 -145.00 51.87 26.54
CA GLU A 424 -146.45 52.08 26.59
C GLU A 424 -147.12 50.76 27.03
#